data_AF-A0A934NI80-F1
#
_entry.id   AF-A0A934NI80-F1
#
_cell.length_a   1.000
_cell.length_b   1.000
_cell.length_c   1.000
_cell.angle_alpha   90.00
_cell.angle_beta   90.00
_cell.angle_gamma   90.00
#
_symmetry.space_group_name_H-M   'P 1'
#
loop_
_entity.id
_entity.type
_entity.pdbx_description
1 polymer ?
#
loop_
_entity_poly.entity_id
_entity_poly.type
_entity_poly.pdbx_seq_one_letter_code
_entity_poly.pdbx_strand_id
1 'polypeptide(L)'
;MKKNLFIIPFLFLSLLIVNAQEMTNEETQPVKWSLVDSINLEEINSDLKPGLLTMDMGVYFPSNFDPAFKKVTIQQIINSIKAAKEIYASTNVQINLLWIKTGKLDPKYFSIQANKIPEVPETEYVNMYQNMYRHPAVLGEAAKTAFKSIVEPHPDNNRTLYLVVLQDVFMPFLTVSEGRNWTSKSVRTGGLSFPSYSYVAEMPYTLRGVITISNLSKSERARRTVAHEIGHKVINVSHEYRDINPENEVFAEGGLMVYGNGEEIPSGVSGRWHLERLLLSPFLYRVNKEGEKEWNPDYIEGGHYYDPLYEDKVIYFEGKSKISKDW
;
A
#
# COMPACT_ATOMS: atom_id res chain seq x y z
N MET A 1 -20.36 40.25 -71.93
CA MET A 1 -21.17 40.07 -70.71
C MET A 1 -20.46 39.10 -69.78
N LYS A 2 -20.43 39.43 -68.49
CA LYS A 2 -19.95 38.66 -67.32
C LYS A 2 -18.43 38.49 -67.18
N LYS A 3 -17.88 39.46 -66.41
CA LYS A 3 -16.68 39.37 -65.59
C LYS A 3 -16.75 38.13 -64.70
N ASN A 4 -15.61 37.51 -64.39
CA ASN A 4 -15.37 36.94 -63.06
C ASN A 4 -13.88 37.03 -62.72
N LEU A 5 -13.65 37.79 -61.66
CA LEU A 5 -12.41 38.18 -61.03
C LEU A 5 -12.09 37.10 -59.98
N PHE A 6 -11.03 36.31 -60.16
CA PHE A 6 -10.58 35.39 -59.12
C PHE A 6 -9.55 36.12 -58.24
N ILE A 7 -10.02 36.52 -57.06
CA ILE A 7 -9.25 37.06 -55.95
C ILE A 7 -8.59 35.89 -55.24
N ILE A 8 -7.27 35.92 -55.14
CA ILE A 8 -6.47 35.01 -54.30
C ILE A 8 -6.64 35.47 -52.84
N PRO A 9 -7.14 34.64 -51.91
CA PRO A 9 -7.10 35.00 -50.50
C PRO A 9 -5.70 34.77 -49.95
N PHE A 10 -5.13 35.85 -49.43
CA PHE A 10 -3.93 35.90 -48.60
C PHE A 10 -4.06 34.92 -47.43
N LEU A 11 -3.13 33.97 -47.32
CA LEU A 11 -2.98 33.12 -46.14
C LEU A 11 -2.45 33.99 -45.00
N PHE A 12 -3.33 34.38 -44.07
CA PHE A 12 -2.93 34.95 -42.79
C PHE A 12 -2.38 33.84 -41.91
N LEU A 13 -1.05 33.74 -41.82
CA LEU A 13 -0.37 32.88 -40.87
C LEU A 13 -0.45 33.55 -39.48
N SER A 14 -1.52 33.29 -38.73
CA SER A 14 -1.56 33.65 -37.31
C SER A 14 -0.62 32.71 -36.56
N LEU A 15 0.54 33.20 -36.12
CA LEU A 15 1.36 32.53 -35.11
C LEU A 15 0.51 32.36 -33.84
N LEU A 16 0.00 31.16 -33.62
CA LEU A 16 -0.42 30.69 -32.31
C LEU A 16 0.85 30.55 -31.47
N ILE A 17 1.14 31.57 -30.65
CA ILE A 17 2.02 31.40 -29.48
C ILE A 17 1.25 30.50 -28.54
N VAL A 18 1.41 29.18 -28.71
CA VAL A 18 1.08 28.21 -27.69
C VAL A 18 2.04 28.52 -26.54
N ASN A 19 1.51 29.14 -25.47
CA ASN A 19 2.16 29.08 -24.17
C ASN A 19 2.21 27.62 -23.78
N ALA A 20 3.27 26.93 -24.20
CA ALA A 20 3.73 25.73 -23.55
C ALA A 20 4.13 26.18 -22.14
N GLN A 21 3.18 26.06 -21.21
CA GLN A 21 3.49 26.08 -19.81
C GLN A 21 4.35 24.84 -19.61
N GLU A 22 5.68 25.03 -19.68
CA GLU A 22 6.64 24.05 -19.21
C GLU A 22 6.18 23.69 -17.80
N MET A 23 5.60 22.50 -17.67
CA MET A 23 5.54 21.82 -16.38
C MET A 23 6.99 21.67 -15.97
N THR A 24 7.49 22.65 -15.24
CA THR A 24 8.75 22.52 -14.53
C THR A 24 8.60 21.27 -13.68
N ASN A 25 9.31 20.21 -14.06
CA ASN A 25 9.59 19.08 -13.19
C ASN A 25 10.34 19.68 -12.00
N GLU A 26 9.61 20.17 -11.00
CA GLU A 26 10.21 20.47 -9.71
C GLU A 26 10.79 19.15 -9.22
N GLU A 27 12.11 19.05 -9.29
CA GLU A 27 12.86 17.89 -8.85
C GLU A 27 12.50 17.67 -7.38
N THR A 28 11.84 16.53 -7.11
CA THR A 28 11.34 16.20 -5.78
C THR A 28 12.54 16.15 -4.83
N GLN A 29 12.61 17.13 -3.92
CA GLN A 29 13.73 17.25 -2.99
C GLN A 29 13.70 16.09 -1.98
N PRO A 30 14.73 15.22 -1.92
CA PRO A 30 14.78 14.13 -0.96
C PRO A 30 14.92 14.66 0.47
N VAL A 31 14.26 13.99 1.41
CA VAL A 31 14.45 14.27 2.84
C VAL A 31 15.85 13.83 3.25
N LYS A 32 16.52 14.65 4.06
CA LYS A 32 17.79 14.28 4.70
C LYS A 32 17.51 13.49 5.97
N TRP A 33 17.84 12.21 5.93
CA TRP A 33 17.62 11.28 7.04
C TRP A 33 18.91 11.05 7.85
N SER A 34 18.74 10.84 9.15
CA SER A 34 19.76 10.32 10.06
C SER A 34 19.26 9.06 10.76
N LEU A 35 20.16 8.16 11.13
CA LEU A 35 19.79 7.00 11.96
C LEU A 35 19.35 7.46 13.36
N VAL A 36 18.48 6.68 13.99
CA VAL A 36 18.13 6.86 15.39
C VAL A 36 19.08 6.00 16.23
N ASP A 37 20.21 6.57 16.65
CA ASP A 37 21.32 5.84 17.28
C ASP A 37 20.97 5.22 18.64
N SER A 38 19.87 5.64 19.28
CA SER A 38 19.41 5.08 20.55
C SER A 38 18.75 3.69 20.43
N ILE A 39 18.64 3.15 19.21
CA ILE A 39 17.96 1.88 18.93
C ILE A 39 19.00 0.81 18.62
N ASN A 40 19.01 -0.26 19.41
CA ASN A 40 19.85 -1.43 19.16
C ASN A 40 19.18 -2.35 18.12
N LEU A 41 19.57 -2.21 16.85
CA LEU A 41 19.05 -3.04 15.77
C LEU A 41 19.47 -4.51 15.89
N GLU A 42 20.68 -4.78 16.39
CA GLU A 42 21.17 -6.15 16.61
C GLU A 42 20.31 -6.88 17.63
N GLU A 43 19.92 -6.20 18.72
CA GLU A 43 19.00 -6.76 19.71
C GLU A 43 17.61 -7.03 19.10
N ILE A 44 17.06 -6.11 18.31
CA ILE A 44 15.75 -6.28 17.67
C ILE A 44 15.75 -7.43 16.65
N ASN A 45 16.89 -7.68 16.00
CA ASN A 45 17.06 -8.73 15.00
C ASN A 45 17.75 -9.99 15.55
N SER A 46 17.92 -10.11 16.86
CA SER A 46 18.62 -11.25 17.50
C SER A 46 17.90 -12.59 17.32
N ASP A 47 16.63 -12.57 16.91
CA ASP A 47 15.79 -13.72 16.64
C ASP A 47 15.92 -14.28 15.22
N LEU A 48 16.63 -13.59 14.32
CA LEU A 48 16.80 -14.02 12.93
C LEU A 48 17.55 -15.35 12.84
N LYS A 49 17.03 -16.27 12.03
CA LYS A 49 17.62 -17.60 11.80
C LYS A 49 18.01 -17.77 10.34
N PRO A 50 19.21 -18.35 10.07
CA PRO A 50 19.62 -18.68 8.71
C PRO A 50 18.61 -19.59 8.00
N GLY A 51 18.46 -19.39 6.69
CA GLY A 51 17.64 -20.24 5.83
C GLY A 51 16.12 -20.03 5.93
N LEU A 52 15.60 -19.22 6.85
CA LEU A 52 14.17 -18.85 6.88
C LEU A 52 13.84 -17.76 5.86
N LEU A 53 12.57 -17.73 5.42
CA LEU A 53 12.08 -16.65 4.56
C LEU A 53 12.06 -15.34 5.34
N THR A 54 12.66 -14.32 4.76
CA THR A 54 12.89 -13.03 5.40
C THR A 54 12.31 -11.92 4.55
N MET A 55 11.58 -11.00 5.17
CA MET A 55 11.27 -9.69 4.56
C MET A 55 12.15 -8.61 5.19
N ASP A 56 12.60 -7.67 4.38
CA ASP A 56 13.30 -6.49 4.86
C ASP A 56 12.33 -5.34 5.12
N MET A 57 12.59 -4.59 6.19
CA MET A 57 11.79 -3.44 6.57
C MET A 57 12.66 -2.25 6.98
N GLY A 58 12.33 -1.06 6.46
CA GLY A 58 12.85 0.23 6.93
C GLY A 58 11.75 1.12 7.51
N VAL A 59 12.11 2.05 8.40
CA VAL A 59 11.15 2.98 9.04
C VAL A 59 11.59 4.43 8.89
N TYR A 60 10.78 5.25 8.22
CA TYR A 60 10.95 6.71 8.16
C TYR A 60 10.03 7.39 9.19
N PHE A 61 10.64 8.04 10.19
CA PHE A 61 9.95 8.75 11.26
C PHE A 61 10.33 10.25 11.27
N PRO A 62 9.50 11.15 10.72
CA PRO A 62 9.75 12.59 10.75
C PRO A 62 9.89 13.15 12.18
N SER A 63 10.85 14.05 12.39
CA SER A 63 11.16 14.65 13.70
C SER A 63 10.40 15.94 13.99
N ASN A 64 9.67 16.47 13.00
CA ASN A 64 9.10 17.82 13.04
C ASN A 64 7.58 17.87 12.87
N PHE A 65 6.88 16.77 13.16
CA PHE A 65 5.42 16.80 13.22
C PHE A 65 4.89 17.88 14.17
N ASP A 66 3.63 18.28 13.94
CA ASP A 66 2.95 19.26 14.77
C ASP A 66 2.97 18.80 16.24
N PRO A 67 3.23 19.70 17.21
CA PRO A 67 3.36 19.31 18.62
C PRO A 67 2.16 18.55 19.20
N ALA A 68 0.96 18.77 18.65
CA ALA A 68 -0.28 18.10 19.02
C ALA A 68 -0.37 16.64 18.52
N PHE A 69 0.46 16.23 17.54
CA PHE A 69 0.50 14.86 17.06
C PHE A 69 1.17 13.95 18.09
N LYS A 70 0.34 13.15 18.77
CA LYS A 70 0.77 12.18 19.80
C LYS A 70 0.32 10.75 19.49
N LYS A 71 -0.10 10.47 18.25
CA LYS A 71 -0.71 9.19 17.88
C LYS A 71 0.29 8.09 17.57
N VAL A 72 1.53 8.46 17.24
CA VAL A 72 2.62 7.53 16.93
C VAL A 72 3.89 8.05 17.60
N THR A 73 4.62 7.15 18.24
CA THR A 73 5.95 7.38 18.81
C THR A 73 6.91 6.32 18.29
N ILE A 74 8.22 6.61 18.32
CA ILE A 74 9.24 5.63 17.94
C ILE A 74 9.10 4.34 18.78
N GLN A 75 8.84 4.45 20.08
CA GLN A 75 8.65 3.27 20.94
C GLN A 75 7.44 2.43 20.54
N GLN A 76 6.31 3.07 20.16
CA GLN A 76 5.15 2.34 19.65
C GLN A 76 5.48 1.60 18.35
N ILE A 77 6.23 2.22 17.44
CA ILE A 77 6.67 1.57 16.20
C ILE A 77 7.54 0.34 16.51
N ILE A 78 8.53 0.47 17.40
CA ILE A 78 9.38 -0.66 17.82
C ILE A 78 8.54 -1.78 18.41
N ASN A 79 7.62 -1.45 19.32
CA ASN A 79 6.75 -2.44 19.95
C ASN A 79 5.85 -3.16 18.93
N SER A 80 5.29 -2.41 17.96
CA SER A 80 4.49 -2.99 16.88
C SER A 80 5.30 -3.85 15.93
N ILE A 81 6.57 -3.51 15.65
CA ILE A 81 7.47 -4.35 14.84
C ILE A 81 7.82 -5.65 15.59
N LYS A 82 8.15 -5.57 16.89
CA LYS A 82 8.40 -6.76 17.72
C LYS A 82 7.19 -7.69 17.74
N ALA A 83 5.99 -7.13 17.89
CA ALA A 83 4.75 -7.89 17.79
C ALA A 83 4.55 -8.52 16.40
N ALA A 84 4.82 -7.78 15.32
CA ALA A 84 4.73 -8.34 13.97
C ALA A 84 5.72 -9.50 13.79
N LYS A 85 6.96 -9.39 14.30
CA LYS A 85 7.94 -10.49 14.29
C LYS A 85 7.40 -11.74 14.98
N GLU A 86 6.78 -11.60 16.16
CA GLU A 86 6.14 -12.71 16.87
C GLU A 86 5.02 -13.37 16.06
N ILE A 87 4.16 -12.56 15.43
CA ILE A 87 3.02 -13.04 14.63
C ILE A 87 3.51 -13.84 13.41
N TYR A 88 4.42 -13.28 12.61
CA TYR A 88 4.94 -13.93 11.41
C TYR A 88 5.88 -15.11 11.72
N ALA A 89 6.50 -15.15 12.90
CA ALA A 89 7.32 -16.30 13.30
C ALA A 89 6.52 -17.62 13.32
N SER A 90 5.20 -17.56 13.59
CA SER A 90 4.31 -18.73 13.54
C SER A 90 4.21 -19.36 12.14
N THR A 91 4.57 -18.62 11.09
CA THR A 91 4.55 -19.08 9.69
C THR A 91 5.96 -19.37 9.12
N ASN A 92 6.99 -19.41 9.97
CA ASN A 92 8.40 -19.52 9.56
C ASN A 92 8.88 -18.36 8.65
N VAL A 93 8.24 -17.20 8.77
CA VAL A 93 8.66 -15.97 8.10
C VAL A 93 9.19 -15.01 9.16
N GLN A 94 10.31 -14.34 8.86
CA GLN A 94 10.95 -13.40 9.77
C GLN A 94 11.03 -12.00 9.16
N ILE A 95 11.04 -10.98 10.02
CA ILE A 95 11.20 -9.58 9.63
C ILE A 95 12.60 -9.14 10.04
N ASN A 96 13.40 -8.70 9.07
CA ASN A 96 14.70 -8.06 9.28
C ASN A 96 14.53 -6.54 9.25
N LEU A 97 14.66 -5.89 10.41
CA LEU A 97 14.60 -4.43 10.49
C LEU A 97 15.94 -3.83 10.07
N LEU A 98 15.98 -3.17 8.92
CA LEU A 98 17.19 -2.60 8.34
C LEU A 98 17.65 -1.34 9.07
N TRP A 99 16.71 -0.45 9.37
CA TRP A 99 16.99 0.83 10.03
C TRP A 99 15.71 1.51 10.50
N ILE A 100 15.88 2.43 11.45
CA ILE A 100 14.90 3.46 11.79
C ILE A 100 15.59 4.80 11.60
N LYS A 101 15.03 5.62 10.71
CA LYS A 101 15.57 6.91 10.32
C LYS A 101 14.66 8.04 10.74
N THR A 102 15.25 9.17 11.08
CA THR A 102 14.54 10.41 11.41
C THR A 102 15.11 11.61 10.69
N GLY A 103 14.28 12.62 10.47
CA GLY A 103 14.60 13.75 9.59
C GLY A 103 13.47 14.77 9.55
N LYS A 104 13.76 15.96 9.04
CA LYS A 104 12.73 17.01 8.86
C LYS A 104 11.99 16.78 7.55
N LEU A 105 10.70 16.51 7.64
CA LEU A 105 9.79 16.39 6.49
C LEU A 105 9.17 17.75 6.18
N ASP A 106 9.02 18.09 4.90
CA ASP A 106 8.24 19.26 4.48
C ASP A 106 6.81 19.15 5.03
N PRO A 107 6.29 20.13 5.81
CA PRO A 107 4.96 20.07 6.40
C PRO A 107 3.83 19.80 5.39
N LYS A 108 3.99 20.14 4.11
CA LYS A 108 3.01 19.82 3.07
C LYS A 108 2.80 18.31 2.88
N TYR A 109 3.74 17.49 3.34
CA TYR A 109 3.68 16.03 3.30
C TYR A 109 3.26 15.40 4.63
N PHE A 110 2.98 16.17 5.70
CA PHE A 110 2.49 15.59 6.96
C PHE A 110 1.20 14.82 6.80
N SER A 111 0.39 15.19 5.81
CA SER A 111 -0.87 14.56 5.49
C SER A 111 -0.98 14.32 3.99
N ILE A 112 -1.55 13.18 3.59
CA ILE A 112 -1.76 12.86 2.18
C ILE A 112 -3.18 12.34 1.92
N GLN A 113 -3.66 12.54 0.69
CA GLN A 113 -4.71 11.69 0.12
C GLN A 113 -4.04 10.53 -0.62
N ALA A 114 -4.37 9.30 -0.25
CA ALA A 114 -3.69 8.09 -0.74
C ALA A 114 -3.86 7.92 -2.25
N ASN A 115 -5.10 7.82 -2.73
CA ASN A 115 -5.44 7.60 -4.13
C ASN A 115 -6.26 8.76 -4.71
N LYS A 116 -6.30 8.84 -6.04
CA LYS A 116 -7.31 9.63 -6.76
C LYS A 116 -8.70 9.13 -6.38
N ILE A 117 -9.68 10.03 -6.37
CA ILE A 117 -11.07 9.67 -6.10
C ILE A 117 -11.50 8.64 -7.17
N PRO A 118 -12.00 7.46 -6.79
CA PRO A 118 -12.42 6.47 -7.78
C PRO A 118 -13.58 6.98 -8.64
N GLU A 119 -13.56 6.63 -9.92
CA GLU A 119 -14.58 7.05 -10.88
C GLU A 119 -15.68 6.00 -11.05
N VAL A 120 -15.32 4.72 -10.95
CA VAL A 120 -16.24 3.59 -11.18
C VAL A 120 -16.50 2.85 -9.87
N PRO A 121 -17.77 2.76 -9.42
CA PRO A 121 -18.11 2.01 -8.23
C PRO A 121 -18.11 0.50 -8.47
N GLU A 122 -17.84 -0.26 -7.43
CA GLU A 122 -18.01 -1.72 -7.42
C GLU A 122 -19.50 -2.10 -7.41
N THR A 123 -19.96 -2.83 -8.43
CA THR A 123 -21.35 -3.26 -8.59
C THR A 123 -21.51 -4.77 -8.35
N GLU A 124 -22.74 -5.28 -8.40
CA GLU A 124 -23.09 -6.67 -8.09
C GLU A 124 -22.51 -7.72 -9.04
N TYR A 125 -22.04 -7.33 -10.23
CA TYR A 125 -21.70 -8.27 -11.30
C TYR A 125 -20.33 -8.93 -11.14
N VAL A 126 -19.45 -8.33 -10.35
CA VAL A 126 -18.09 -8.84 -10.09
C VAL A 126 -17.71 -8.59 -8.64
N ASN A 127 -16.78 -9.38 -8.13
CA ASN A 127 -16.24 -9.14 -6.79
C ASN A 127 -15.26 -7.96 -6.76
N MET A 128 -14.97 -7.49 -5.53
CA MET A 128 -14.06 -6.39 -5.27
C MET A 128 -12.71 -6.51 -5.96
N TYR A 129 -12.05 -7.68 -5.94
CA TYR A 129 -10.74 -7.84 -6.59
C TYR A 129 -10.82 -7.76 -8.11
N GLN A 130 -11.86 -8.32 -8.72
CA GLN A 130 -12.08 -8.18 -10.16
C GLN A 130 -12.39 -6.73 -10.53
N ASN A 131 -13.15 -6.01 -9.70
CA ASN A 131 -13.40 -4.59 -9.89
C ASN A 131 -12.11 -3.77 -9.79
N MET A 132 -11.27 -4.03 -8.77
CA MET A 132 -9.96 -3.38 -8.60
C MET A 132 -8.99 -3.71 -9.74
N TYR A 133 -9.06 -4.91 -10.32
CA TYR A 133 -8.26 -5.23 -11.50
C TYR A 133 -8.67 -4.41 -12.73
N ARG A 134 -9.98 -4.21 -12.94
CA ARG A 134 -10.51 -3.40 -14.07
C ARG A 134 -10.34 -1.90 -13.85
N HIS A 135 -10.42 -1.46 -12.60
CA HIS A 135 -10.42 -0.07 -12.18
C HIS A 135 -9.48 0.10 -10.97
N PRO A 136 -8.15 -0.03 -11.18
CA PRO A 136 -7.18 0.02 -10.10
C PRO A 136 -7.17 1.37 -9.41
N ALA A 137 -6.81 1.36 -8.13
CA ALA A 137 -6.52 2.58 -7.39
C ALA A 137 -5.27 3.23 -7.99
N VAL A 138 -5.35 4.54 -8.25
CA VAL A 138 -4.24 5.32 -8.78
C VAL A 138 -3.71 6.23 -7.69
N LEU A 139 -2.40 6.19 -7.43
CA LEU A 139 -1.75 7.06 -6.44
C LEU A 139 -1.97 8.53 -6.80
N GLY A 140 -2.34 9.36 -5.82
CA GLY A 140 -2.43 10.80 -6.03
C GLY A 140 -1.04 11.41 -6.27
N GLU A 141 -0.92 12.44 -7.13
CA GLU A 141 0.39 13.07 -7.42
C GLU A 141 1.06 13.64 -6.17
N ALA A 142 0.28 14.18 -5.22
CA ALA A 142 0.80 14.64 -3.93
C ALA A 142 1.40 13.48 -3.11
N ALA A 143 0.71 12.33 -3.02
CA ALA A 143 1.21 11.15 -2.31
C ALA A 143 2.46 10.57 -3.00
N LYS A 144 2.44 10.48 -4.33
CA LYS A 144 3.59 10.06 -5.14
C LYS A 144 4.82 10.93 -4.88
N THR A 145 4.64 12.25 -4.88
CA THR A 145 5.72 13.21 -4.61
C THR A 145 6.22 13.10 -3.17
N ALA A 146 5.30 12.97 -2.19
CA ALA A 146 5.67 12.74 -0.79
C ALA A 146 6.54 11.48 -0.63
N PHE A 147 6.11 10.35 -1.20
CA PHE A 147 6.85 9.09 -1.11
C PHE A 147 8.19 9.13 -1.83
N LYS A 148 8.28 9.78 -2.99
CA LYS A 148 9.57 10.01 -3.67
C LYS A 148 10.54 10.89 -2.87
N SER A 149 10.02 11.83 -2.08
CA SER A 149 10.83 12.65 -1.18
C SER A 149 11.29 11.85 0.05
N ILE A 150 10.43 10.98 0.57
CA ILE A 150 10.65 10.22 1.81
C ILE A 150 11.54 8.98 1.59
N VAL A 151 11.21 8.15 0.60
CA VAL A 151 11.87 6.85 0.38
C VAL A 151 13.16 7.06 -0.40
N GLU A 152 14.29 6.72 0.21
CA GLU A 152 15.59 6.81 -0.44
C GLU A 152 15.67 5.82 -1.61
N PRO A 153 16.31 6.19 -2.73
CA PRO A 153 16.56 5.26 -3.82
C PRO A 153 17.41 4.07 -3.38
N HIS A 154 16.92 2.86 -3.63
CA HIS A 154 17.68 1.61 -3.45
C HIS A 154 17.29 0.61 -4.54
N PRO A 155 18.22 -0.26 -5.00
CA PRO A 155 17.93 -1.27 -6.03
C PRO A 155 16.76 -2.20 -5.66
N ASP A 156 16.64 -2.54 -4.36
CA ASP A 156 15.61 -3.45 -3.85
C ASP A 156 14.35 -2.74 -3.30
N ASN A 157 14.12 -1.48 -3.66
CA ASN A 157 12.95 -0.71 -3.16
C ASN A 157 11.60 -1.40 -3.47
N ASN A 158 11.53 -2.17 -4.56
CA ASN A 158 10.33 -2.93 -4.93
C ASN A 158 10.12 -4.20 -4.08
N ARG A 159 11.13 -4.64 -3.32
CA ARG A 159 11.11 -5.86 -2.48
C ARG A 159 11.32 -5.57 -0.99
N THR A 160 11.49 -4.31 -0.62
CA THR A 160 11.66 -3.87 0.77
C THR A 160 10.39 -3.18 1.25
N LEU A 161 9.96 -3.45 2.47
CA LEU A 161 8.84 -2.76 3.11
C LEU A 161 9.30 -1.46 3.76
N TYR A 162 8.52 -0.39 3.63
CA TYR A 162 8.82 0.90 4.25
C TYR A 162 7.66 1.34 5.12
N LEU A 163 7.85 1.37 6.44
CA LEU A 163 6.91 2.06 7.33
C LEU A 163 7.20 3.56 7.27
N VAL A 164 6.30 4.30 6.63
CA VAL A 164 6.34 5.76 6.52
C VAL A 164 5.37 6.35 7.54
N VAL A 165 5.91 6.95 8.60
CA VAL A 165 5.05 7.62 9.58
C VAL A 165 4.59 8.95 9.02
N LEU A 166 3.29 9.23 9.11
CA LEU A 166 2.64 10.49 8.70
C LEU A 166 1.63 10.92 9.78
N GLN A 167 1.21 12.19 9.79
CA GLN A 167 0.15 12.62 10.71
C GLN A 167 -1.21 12.10 10.26
N ASP A 168 -1.48 12.15 8.96
CA ASP A 168 -2.76 11.75 8.38
C ASP A 168 -2.68 11.16 6.98
N VAL A 169 -3.49 10.14 6.75
CA VAL A 169 -3.65 9.51 5.44
C VAL A 169 -5.13 9.31 5.20
N PHE A 170 -5.64 9.96 4.17
CA PHE A 170 -7.03 9.92 3.76
C PHE A 170 -7.20 9.03 2.53
N MET A 171 -8.08 8.04 2.61
CA MET A 171 -8.37 7.12 1.50
C MET A 171 -9.79 7.35 0.99
N PRO A 172 -9.98 7.92 -0.21
CA PRO A 172 -11.29 8.03 -0.84
C PRO A 172 -11.73 6.70 -1.47
N PHE A 173 -13.01 6.35 -1.30
CA PHE A 173 -13.67 5.24 -1.98
C PHE A 173 -15.15 5.54 -2.25
N LEU A 174 -15.74 4.82 -3.20
CA LEU A 174 -17.16 4.94 -3.53
C LEU A 174 -18.00 3.96 -2.69
N THR A 175 -19.13 4.44 -2.18
CA THR A 175 -20.14 3.62 -1.51
C THR A 175 -21.53 4.10 -1.87
N VAL A 176 -22.52 3.22 -1.74
CA VAL A 176 -23.94 3.61 -1.84
C VAL A 176 -24.27 4.56 -0.68
N SER A 177 -24.87 5.72 -0.99
CA SER A 177 -25.36 6.68 0.01
C SER A 177 -26.81 6.41 0.39
N GLU A 178 -27.68 6.29 -0.62
CA GLU A 178 -29.11 6.01 -0.47
C GLU A 178 -29.69 5.47 -1.78
N GLY A 179 -30.50 4.41 -1.71
CA GLY A 179 -31.13 3.79 -2.87
C GLY A 179 -30.10 3.41 -3.93
N ARG A 180 -30.14 4.09 -5.08
CA ARG A 180 -29.28 3.84 -6.24
C ARG A 180 -28.10 4.82 -6.37
N ASN A 181 -27.95 5.74 -5.42
CA ASN A 181 -26.99 6.82 -5.54
C ASN A 181 -25.65 6.44 -4.91
N TRP A 182 -24.59 6.69 -5.66
CA TRP A 182 -23.21 6.54 -5.20
C TRP A 182 -22.68 7.86 -4.65
N THR A 183 -21.86 7.77 -3.61
CA THR A 183 -21.15 8.91 -3.06
C THR A 183 -19.69 8.55 -2.80
N SER A 184 -18.82 9.56 -2.85
CA SER A 184 -17.45 9.43 -2.39
C SER A 184 -17.39 9.64 -0.88
N LYS A 185 -16.84 8.66 -0.17
CA LYS A 185 -16.44 8.82 1.23
C LYS A 185 -14.92 8.82 1.32
N SER A 186 -14.39 9.60 2.26
CA SER A 186 -12.96 9.60 2.58
C SER A 186 -12.79 9.17 4.03
N VAL A 187 -11.97 8.14 4.25
CA VAL A 187 -11.66 7.66 5.60
C VAL A 187 -10.25 8.05 5.99
N ARG A 188 -10.12 8.49 7.25
CA ARG A 188 -8.82 8.72 7.89
C ARG A 188 -8.30 7.38 8.41
N THR A 189 -7.25 6.87 7.78
CA THR A 189 -6.66 5.56 8.12
C THR A 189 -5.72 5.67 9.33
N GLY A 190 -5.50 4.55 10.02
CA GLY A 190 -4.47 4.43 11.07
C GLY A 190 -3.18 3.77 10.57
N GLY A 191 -3.30 2.92 9.57
CA GLY A 191 -2.26 2.44 8.69
C GLY A 191 -2.87 2.24 7.30
N LEU A 192 -2.04 2.29 6.26
CA LEU A 192 -2.46 1.98 4.89
C LEU A 192 -1.30 1.40 4.11
N SER A 193 -1.49 0.19 3.60
CA SER A 193 -0.47 -0.60 2.92
C SER A 193 -0.30 -0.33 1.42
N PHE A 194 -1.20 0.39 0.74
CA PHE A 194 -1.16 0.58 -0.72
C PHE A 194 -1.02 -0.75 -1.52
N PRO A 195 -1.85 -1.77 -1.25
CA PRO A 195 -1.55 -3.14 -1.64
C PRO A 195 -1.69 -3.38 -3.16
N SER A 196 -0.90 -4.30 -3.70
CA SER A 196 -0.88 -4.59 -5.14
C SER A 196 -2.22 -5.14 -5.64
N TYR A 197 -3.01 -5.85 -4.82
CA TYR A 197 -4.33 -6.30 -5.25
C TYR A 197 -5.29 -5.14 -5.58
N SER A 198 -5.05 -3.95 -5.02
CA SER A 198 -5.87 -2.75 -5.25
C SER A 198 -5.26 -1.79 -6.26
N TYR A 199 -3.93 -1.66 -6.29
CA TYR A 199 -3.23 -0.72 -7.16
C TYR A 199 -2.72 -1.38 -8.45
N VAL A 200 -2.63 -2.71 -8.49
CA VAL A 200 -2.11 -3.49 -9.62
C VAL A 200 -0.77 -2.89 -10.10
N ALA A 201 -0.66 -2.50 -11.37
CA ALA A 201 0.53 -1.89 -11.96
C ALA A 201 0.59 -0.35 -11.81
N GLU A 202 -0.39 0.29 -11.17
CA GLU A 202 -0.44 1.75 -11.01
C GLU A 202 0.50 2.27 -9.91
N MET A 203 0.85 1.42 -8.94
CA MET A 203 1.83 1.80 -7.92
C MET A 203 3.24 1.81 -8.55
N PRO A 204 4.00 2.93 -8.47
CA PRO A 204 5.37 2.95 -8.99
C PRO A 204 6.21 1.82 -8.38
N TYR A 205 6.94 1.09 -9.22
CA TYR A 205 7.67 -0.11 -8.84
C TYR A 205 8.58 0.09 -7.61
N THR A 206 9.31 1.20 -7.56
CA THR A 206 10.21 1.58 -6.45
C THR A 206 9.50 2.10 -5.20
N LEU A 207 8.17 2.20 -5.20
CA LEU A 207 7.38 2.60 -4.05
C LEU A 207 6.41 1.48 -3.61
N ARG A 208 6.47 0.32 -4.27
CA ARG A 208 5.54 -0.80 -4.05
C ARG A 208 5.52 -1.29 -2.61
N GLY A 209 6.62 -1.18 -1.87
CA GLY A 209 6.70 -1.59 -0.46
C GLY A 209 6.25 -0.55 0.58
N VAL A 210 5.78 0.63 0.17
CA VAL A 210 5.34 1.67 1.11
C VAL A 210 4.11 1.23 1.89
N ILE A 211 4.19 1.38 3.21
CA ILE A 211 3.11 1.23 4.17
C ILE A 211 3.13 2.47 5.05
N THR A 212 2.01 3.19 5.13
CA THR A 212 1.92 4.36 6.01
C THR A 212 1.39 3.98 7.39
N ILE A 213 1.86 4.68 8.43
CA ILE A 213 1.37 4.56 9.81
C ILE A 213 1.09 5.96 10.35
N SER A 214 -0.14 6.19 10.80
CA SER A 214 -0.60 7.49 11.33
C SER A 214 -1.26 7.36 12.70
N ASN A 215 -1.56 6.14 13.15
CA ASN A 215 -2.18 5.93 14.46
C ASN A 215 -1.83 4.58 15.09
N LEU A 216 -1.11 4.62 16.20
CA LEU A 216 -0.85 3.49 17.11
C LEU A 216 -1.32 3.79 18.55
N SER A 217 -2.19 4.80 18.74
CA SER A 217 -2.57 5.24 20.09
C SER A 217 -3.50 4.28 20.83
N LYS A 218 -4.20 3.40 20.10
CA LYS A 218 -5.06 2.37 20.69
C LYS A 218 -4.20 1.15 21.03
N SER A 219 -3.83 1.01 22.30
CA SER A 219 -2.98 -0.08 22.81
C SER A 219 -3.45 -1.46 22.38
N GLU A 220 -4.76 -1.72 22.44
CA GLU A 220 -5.38 -2.99 22.02
C GLU A 220 -5.13 -3.35 20.55
N ARG A 221 -4.99 -2.34 19.68
CA ARG A 221 -4.79 -2.53 18.23
C ARG A 221 -3.33 -2.42 17.82
N ALA A 222 -2.53 -1.65 18.56
CA ALA A 222 -1.15 -1.33 18.21
C ALA A 222 -0.29 -2.57 17.94
N ARG A 223 -0.54 -3.67 18.67
CA ARG A 223 0.14 -4.96 18.47
C ARG A 223 -0.05 -5.50 17.03
N ARG A 224 -1.26 -5.39 16.48
CA ARG A 224 -1.64 -5.98 15.19
C ARG A 224 -1.53 -5.00 14.03
N THR A 225 -1.65 -3.68 14.25
CA THR A 225 -1.73 -2.70 13.16
C THR A 225 -0.61 -2.88 12.13
N VAL A 226 0.66 -2.91 12.55
CA VAL A 226 1.79 -3.09 11.62
C VAL A 226 1.73 -4.47 10.95
N ALA A 227 1.47 -5.54 11.70
CA ALA A 227 1.39 -6.89 11.15
C ALA A 227 0.28 -7.04 10.09
N HIS A 228 -0.87 -6.41 10.34
CA HIS A 228 -2.04 -6.37 9.46
C HIS A 228 -1.74 -5.60 8.16
N GLU A 229 -1.12 -4.42 8.26
CA GLU A 229 -0.72 -3.66 7.07
C GLU A 229 0.37 -4.38 6.25
N ILE A 230 1.32 -5.05 6.92
CA ILE A 230 2.25 -5.96 6.25
C ILE A 230 1.44 -7.04 5.52
N GLY A 231 0.43 -7.62 6.16
CA GLY A 231 -0.40 -8.69 5.60
C GLY A 231 -1.05 -8.30 4.28
N HIS A 232 -1.66 -7.12 4.23
CA HIS A 232 -2.23 -6.58 2.98
C HIS A 232 -1.18 -6.45 1.87
N LYS A 233 0.09 -6.21 2.22
CA LYS A 233 1.19 -6.10 1.26
C LYS A 233 1.76 -7.45 0.82
N VAL A 234 2.08 -8.32 1.77
CA VAL A 234 2.89 -9.53 1.53
C VAL A 234 2.02 -10.75 1.24
N ILE A 235 0.86 -10.88 1.88
CA ILE A 235 -0.16 -11.90 1.56
C ILE A 235 -0.97 -11.44 0.33
N ASN A 236 -1.07 -10.12 0.16
CA ASN A 236 -1.72 -9.46 -0.96
C ASN A 236 -3.21 -9.83 -1.09
N VAL A 237 -3.92 -9.63 0.02
CA VAL A 237 -5.37 -9.84 0.17
C VAL A 237 -5.96 -8.70 0.99
N SER A 238 -7.25 -8.45 0.82
CA SER A 238 -8.05 -7.53 1.64
C SER A 238 -8.55 -8.22 2.92
N HIS A 239 -9.59 -7.68 3.54
CA HIS A 239 -10.23 -8.19 4.75
C HIS A 239 -11.07 -9.45 4.48
N GLU A 240 -10.40 -10.51 4.08
CA GLU A 240 -11.00 -11.84 3.95
C GLU A 240 -10.47 -12.79 5.02
N TYR A 241 -11.31 -13.74 5.44
CA TYR A 241 -10.92 -14.77 6.40
C TYR A 241 -11.96 -15.90 6.44
N ARG A 242 -11.57 -17.15 6.19
CA ARG A 242 -12.47 -18.32 6.20
C ARG A 242 -13.71 -18.14 5.30
N ASP A 243 -14.90 -17.95 5.88
CA ASP A 243 -16.16 -17.72 5.20
C ASP A 243 -16.47 -16.22 4.96
N ILE A 244 -15.61 -15.33 5.45
CA ILE A 244 -15.76 -13.87 5.33
C ILE A 244 -15.19 -13.36 4.02
N ASN A 245 -16.05 -12.81 3.17
CA ASN A 245 -15.69 -12.19 1.90
C ASN A 245 -14.94 -10.87 2.06
N PRO A 246 -14.06 -10.51 1.09
CA PRO A 246 -13.27 -9.29 1.15
C PRO A 246 -14.16 -8.04 1.04
N GLU A 247 -13.91 -7.06 1.91
CA GLU A 247 -14.50 -5.72 1.85
C GLU A 247 -13.45 -4.68 2.28
N ASN A 248 -13.79 -3.39 2.21
CA ASN A 248 -12.92 -2.30 2.68
C ASN A 248 -12.67 -2.34 4.20
N GLU A 249 -13.69 -2.74 4.98
CA GLU A 249 -13.58 -2.89 6.44
C GLU A 249 -14.44 -4.08 6.88
N VAL A 250 -13.84 -5.06 7.56
CA VAL A 250 -14.58 -6.21 8.14
C VAL A 250 -14.12 -6.44 9.56
N PHE A 251 -15.07 -6.49 10.50
CA PHE A 251 -14.82 -6.84 11.90
C PHE A 251 -15.24 -8.27 12.17
N ALA A 252 -14.32 -9.10 12.68
CA ALA A 252 -14.59 -10.49 13.03
C ALA A 252 -13.60 -11.03 14.07
N GLU A 253 -13.96 -12.16 14.68
CA GLU A 253 -13.07 -12.90 15.56
C GLU A 253 -12.16 -13.82 14.75
N GLY A 254 -10.88 -13.85 15.12
CA GLY A 254 -9.86 -14.57 14.37
C GLY A 254 -9.32 -13.80 13.16
N GLY A 255 -8.31 -14.37 12.52
CA GLY A 255 -7.62 -13.93 11.31
C GLY A 255 -6.79 -12.66 11.48
N LEU A 256 -5.56 -12.66 10.96
CA LEU A 256 -4.75 -11.44 10.89
C LEU A 256 -5.39 -10.37 10.00
N MET A 257 -6.08 -10.78 8.92
CA MET A 257 -6.55 -9.88 7.87
C MET A 257 -7.89 -9.20 8.12
N VAL A 258 -8.60 -9.54 9.19
CA VAL A 258 -9.85 -8.86 9.59
C VAL A 258 -9.62 -8.03 10.86
N TYR A 259 -10.48 -7.03 11.08
CA TYR A 259 -10.43 -6.20 12.28
C TYR A 259 -10.98 -6.99 13.48
N GLY A 260 -10.14 -7.21 14.48
CA GLY A 260 -10.45 -8.07 15.62
C GLY A 260 -9.21 -8.29 16.48
N ASN A 261 -9.14 -9.45 17.12
CA ASN A 261 -7.98 -9.84 17.95
C ASN A 261 -7.20 -11.02 17.38
N GLY A 262 -7.60 -11.60 16.23
CA GLY A 262 -6.94 -12.78 15.66
C GLY A 262 -5.57 -12.48 15.07
N GLU A 263 -4.59 -13.34 15.28
CA GLU A 263 -3.22 -13.17 14.76
C GLU A 263 -2.85 -14.26 13.74
N GLU A 264 -3.76 -15.19 13.49
CA GLU A 264 -3.49 -16.34 12.65
C GLU A 264 -3.44 -15.99 11.16
N ILE A 265 -2.49 -16.64 10.49
CA ILE A 265 -2.33 -16.65 9.03
C ILE A 265 -2.62 -18.11 8.60
N PRO A 266 -3.88 -18.44 8.32
CA PRO A 266 -4.28 -19.83 8.10
C PRO A 266 -3.80 -20.36 6.74
N SER A 267 -3.61 -21.67 6.65
CA SER A 267 -3.25 -22.37 5.42
C SER A 267 -4.47 -23.04 4.76
N GLY A 268 -4.26 -23.49 3.52
CA GLY A 268 -5.25 -24.26 2.77
C GLY A 268 -6.45 -23.43 2.30
N VAL A 269 -7.30 -24.06 1.49
CA VAL A 269 -8.51 -23.43 0.94
C VAL A 269 -9.44 -22.89 2.04
N SER A 270 -9.56 -23.58 3.17
CA SER A 270 -10.36 -23.12 4.33
C SER A 270 -9.80 -21.85 4.98
N GLY A 271 -8.48 -21.65 4.86
CA GLY A 271 -7.78 -20.43 5.26
C GLY A 271 -7.64 -19.41 4.13
N ARG A 272 -8.30 -19.62 2.98
CA ARG A 272 -8.16 -18.82 1.75
C ARG A 272 -6.71 -18.71 1.27
N TRP A 273 -5.91 -19.73 1.56
CA TRP A 273 -4.51 -19.82 1.13
C TRP A 273 -3.60 -18.70 1.66
N HIS A 274 -3.93 -18.06 2.79
CA HIS A 274 -3.14 -16.93 3.28
C HIS A 274 -1.67 -17.29 3.53
N LEU A 275 -1.40 -18.45 4.13
CA LEU A 275 -0.03 -18.91 4.36
C LEU A 275 0.69 -19.17 3.03
N GLU A 276 0.06 -19.85 2.09
CA GLU A 276 0.68 -20.20 0.81
C GLU A 276 0.99 -18.93 -0.01
N ARG A 277 0.08 -17.96 -0.03
CA ARG A 277 0.32 -16.65 -0.68
C ARG A 277 1.43 -15.87 0.01
N LEU A 278 1.47 -15.87 1.35
CA LEU A 278 2.57 -15.28 2.10
C LEU A 278 3.91 -15.87 1.65
N LEU A 279 4.03 -17.19 1.59
CA LEU A 279 5.29 -17.87 1.28
C LEU A 279 5.77 -17.63 -0.17
N LEU A 280 4.87 -17.26 -1.08
CA LEU A 280 5.17 -16.88 -2.47
C LEU A 280 5.50 -15.39 -2.65
N SER A 281 5.36 -14.58 -1.60
CA SER A 281 5.45 -13.12 -1.71
C SER A 281 6.79 -12.64 -2.30
N PRO A 282 6.78 -11.70 -3.27
CA PRO A 282 8.00 -11.11 -3.85
C PRO A 282 8.88 -10.34 -2.85
N PHE A 283 8.32 -10.01 -1.68
CA PHE A 283 8.99 -9.33 -0.57
C PHE A 283 9.80 -10.28 0.32
N LEU A 284 9.77 -11.58 0.04
CA LEU A 284 10.51 -12.58 0.79
C LEU A 284 11.74 -13.07 0.03
N TYR A 285 12.81 -13.31 0.78
CA TYR A 285 14.03 -13.95 0.30
C TYR A 285 14.54 -14.98 1.31
N ARG A 286 15.42 -15.86 0.83
CA ARG A 286 16.31 -16.64 1.70
C ARG A 286 17.74 -16.17 1.48
N VAL A 287 18.57 -16.31 2.51
CA VAL A 287 20.01 -16.12 2.37
C VAL A 287 20.63 -17.46 1.97
N ASN A 288 21.35 -17.49 0.85
CA ASN A 288 22.03 -18.70 0.39
C ASN A 288 23.34 -18.94 1.15
N LYS A 289 24.11 -19.96 0.76
CA LYS A 289 25.34 -20.35 1.48
C LYS A 289 26.45 -19.31 1.35
N GLU A 290 26.38 -18.50 0.29
CA GLU A 290 27.31 -17.42 -0.06
C GLU A 290 26.97 -16.11 0.66
N GLY A 291 25.83 -16.05 1.38
CA GLY A 291 25.37 -14.85 2.07
C GLY A 291 24.54 -13.92 1.20
N GLU A 292 24.17 -14.33 -0.02
CA GLU A 292 23.39 -13.53 -0.97
C GLU A 292 21.88 -13.77 -0.80
N LYS A 293 21.08 -12.75 -1.15
CA LYS A 293 19.62 -12.84 -1.09
C LYS A 293 19.08 -13.50 -2.34
N GLU A 294 18.45 -14.66 -2.17
CA GLU A 294 17.63 -15.33 -3.18
C GLU A 294 16.18 -14.96 -2.96
N TRP A 295 15.70 -13.97 -3.71
CA TRP A 295 14.33 -13.50 -3.62
C TRP A 295 13.34 -14.46 -4.30
N ASN A 296 12.13 -14.52 -3.76
CA ASN A 296 10.99 -15.12 -4.47
C ASN A 296 10.76 -14.44 -5.85
N PRO A 297 10.11 -15.13 -6.80
CA PRO A 297 9.71 -14.53 -8.07
C PRO A 297 8.90 -13.24 -7.87
N ASP A 298 9.00 -12.33 -8.83
CA ASP A 298 8.18 -11.12 -8.81
C ASP A 298 6.77 -11.39 -9.35
N TYR A 299 5.86 -10.44 -9.14
CA TYR A 299 4.52 -10.49 -9.74
C TYR A 299 4.57 -10.56 -11.27
N ILE A 300 3.64 -11.30 -11.87
CA ILE A 300 3.58 -11.49 -13.33
C ILE A 300 2.71 -10.42 -13.98
N GLU A 301 1.59 -10.06 -13.35
CA GLU A 301 0.59 -9.11 -13.84
C GLU A 301 0.40 -7.93 -12.87
N GLY A 302 1.47 -7.52 -12.19
CA GLY A 302 1.45 -6.36 -11.27
C GLY A 302 0.83 -6.65 -9.91
N GLY A 303 0.54 -7.91 -9.59
CA GLY A 303 0.14 -8.34 -8.25
C GLY A 303 -1.33 -8.09 -7.94
N HIS A 304 -2.23 -8.15 -8.93
CA HIS A 304 -3.65 -8.26 -8.62
C HIS A 304 -3.94 -9.56 -7.82
N TYR A 305 -5.12 -9.69 -7.22
CA TYR A 305 -5.43 -10.87 -6.39
C TYR A 305 -5.26 -12.21 -7.13
N TYR A 306 -5.62 -12.23 -8.41
CA TYR A 306 -5.56 -13.38 -9.31
C TYR A 306 -4.25 -13.44 -10.13
N ASP A 307 -3.19 -12.75 -9.70
CA ASP A 307 -1.91 -12.74 -10.43
C ASP A 307 -1.42 -14.19 -10.65
N PRO A 308 -0.94 -14.54 -11.86
CA PRO A 308 -0.49 -15.90 -12.16
C PRO A 308 0.59 -16.44 -11.22
N LEU A 309 1.31 -15.57 -10.49
CA LEU A 309 2.23 -15.98 -9.41
C LEU A 309 1.56 -16.91 -8.38
N TYR A 310 0.27 -16.71 -8.11
CA TYR A 310 -0.44 -17.46 -7.09
C TYR A 310 -1.05 -18.77 -7.58
N GLU A 311 -0.99 -19.07 -8.89
CA GLU A 311 -1.50 -20.31 -9.47
C GLU A 311 -2.94 -20.66 -8.99
N ASP A 312 -3.10 -21.76 -8.27
CA ASP A 312 -4.38 -22.26 -7.72
C ASP A 312 -4.71 -21.69 -6.31
N LYS A 313 -3.85 -20.83 -5.75
CA LYS A 313 -3.96 -20.23 -4.40
C LYS A 313 -4.79 -18.95 -4.40
N VAL A 314 -5.98 -19.07 -4.99
CA VAL A 314 -6.98 -17.99 -5.12
C VAL A 314 -8.37 -18.50 -4.78
N ILE A 315 -9.25 -17.61 -4.33
CA ILE A 315 -10.68 -17.88 -4.20
C ILE A 315 -11.43 -17.00 -5.20
N TYR A 316 -12.37 -17.59 -5.94
CA TYR A 316 -13.27 -16.84 -6.81
C TYR A 316 -14.51 -16.43 -6.03
N PHE A 317 -14.62 -15.14 -5.75
CA PHE A 317 -15.75 -14.57 -5.02
C PHE A 317 -16.90 -14.23 -5.96
N GLU A 318 -18.12 -14.43 -5.48
CA GLU A 318 -19.30 -13.87 -6.11
C GLU A 318 -19.35 -12.35 -5.90
N GLY A 319 -19.90 -11.63 -6.89
CA GLY A 319 -20.27 -10.23 -6.70
C GLY A 319 -21.43 -10.10 -5.71
N LYS A 320 -21.51 -8.97 -5.03
CA LYS A 320 -22.52 -8.72 -3.98
C LYS A 320 -23.31 -7.47 -4.31
N SER A 321 -24.64 -7.60 -4.38
CA SER A 321 -25.49 -6.43 -4.57
C SER A 321 -25.45 -5.50 -3.37
N LYS A 322 -25.04 -4.26 -3.62
CA LYS A 322 -25.08 -3.17 -2.65
C LYS A 322 -26.42 -2.41 -2.69
N ILE A 323 -27.32 -2.80 -3.59
CA ILE A 323 -28.66 -2.20 -3.80
C ILE A 323 -29.74 -3.30 -3.61
N SER A 324 -30.90 -2.94 -3.04
CA SER A 324 -32.02 -3.87 -2.76
C SER A 324 -32.61 -4.47 -4.03
N LYS A 325 -32.83 -5.78 -4.12
CA LYS A 325 -33.34 -6.48 -5.33
C LYS A 325 -34.62 -5.90 -5.95
N ASP A 326 -35.43 -5.18 -5.18
CA ASP A 326 -36.71 -4.61 -5.61
C ASP A 326 -36.57 -3.23 -6.31
N TRP A 327 -35.37 -2.89 -6.81
CA TRP A 327 -35.11 -1.62 -7.50
C TRP A 327 -35.45 -1.63 -8.99
#